data_AF-A0A957QFQ8-F1
#
_entry.id   AF-A0A957QFQ8-F1
#
_cell.length_a   1.000
_cell.length_b   1.000
_cell.length_c   1.000
_cell.angle_alpha   90.00
_cell.angle_beta   90.00
_cell.angle_gamma   90.00
#
_symmetry.space_group_name_H-M   'P 1'
#
loop_
_entity.id
_entity.type
_entity.pdbx_description
1 polymer ?
#
loop_
_entity_poly.entity_id
_entity_poly.type
_entity_poly.pdbx_seq_one_letter_code
_entity_poly.pdbx_strand_id
1 'polypeptide(L)'
;YDGERRNPWNEFECGSNYARSMASFALIHAFGGFEFDMTRGHIGFAPIQPKDGHFRTFWSLDSGWGLFEMTPDAYTLTVLQGKLTLHSLRLPETGATPSSAHLDQQSVDFSWASGTVDFASPVQIQAGKALICRRAG
;
A
#
# COMPACT_ATOMS: atom_id res chain seq x y z
N TYR A 1 12.56 30.91 -43.74
CA TYR A 1 13.82 30.28 -43.33
C TYR A 1 14.66 31.39 -42.75
N ASP A 2 14.45 31.61 -41.47
CA ASP A 2 14.86 32.74 -40.65
C ASP A 2 14.93 32.11 -39.25
N GLY A 3 16.12 32.16 -38.65
CA GLY A 3 16.48 31.46 -37.42
C GLY A 3 15.83 31.98 -36.14
N GLU A 4 14.79 32.82 -36.21
CA GLU A 4 14.01 33.30 -35.06
C GLU A 4 12.93 32.31 -34.57
N ARG A 5 12.68 31.18 -35.27
CA ARG A 5 11.65 30.21 -34.86
C ARG A 5 12.17 28.78 -34.74
N ARG A 6 12.42 28.44 -33.47
CA ARG A 6 12.57 27.12 -32.85
C ARG A 6 13.88 26.37 -33.12
N ASN A 7 14.36 25.77 -32.04
CA ASN A 7 15.57 24.96 -31.95
C ASN A 7 15.48 23.75 -32.92
N PRO A 8 16.42 23.60 -33.88
CA PRO A 8 16.47 22.48 -34.82
C PRO A 8 16.88 21.14 -34.18
N TRP A 9 17.18 21.12 -32.88
CA TRP A 9 17.37 19.90 -32.08
C TRP A 9 16.11 19.43 -31.35
N ASN A 10 14.94 20.02 -31.63
CA ASN A 10 13.71 19.54 -31.02
C ASN A 10 13.24 18.27 -31.72
N GLU A 11 13.52 17.12 -31.11
CA GLU A 11 12.98 15.82 -31.49
C GLU A 11 11.45 15.92 -31.63
N PHE A 12 10.92 15.29 -32.69
CA PHE A 12 9.48 15.18 -32.94
C PHE A 12 8.86 14.04 -32.12
N GLU A 13 9.31 13.81 -30.90
CA GLU A 13 8.73 12.82 -30.02
C GLU A 13 8.55 13.37 -28.60
N CYS A 14 7.47 12.94 -27.96
CA CYS A 14 7.24 13.04 -26.52
C CYS A 14 6.74 14.37 -25.93
N GLY A 15 5.87 15.08 -26.66
CA GLY A 15 4.87 15.94 -26.02
C GLY A 15 3.66 15.12 -25.55
N SER A 16 3.34 15.19 -24.26
CA SER A 16 2.01 14.86 -23.66
C SER A 16 1.72 13.42 -23.21
N ASN A 17 2.63 12.74 -22.51
CA ASN A 17 2.31 11.42 -21.92
C ASN A 17 2.73 11.22 -20.46
N TYR A 18 2.69 12.27 -19.64
CA TYR A 18 2.78 12.12 -18.17
C TYR A 18 1.67 11.21 -17.60
N ALA A 19 0.52 11.11 -18.28
CA ALA A 19 -0.56 10.21 -17.88
C ALA A 19 -0.27 8.72 -18.19
N ARG A 20 0.58 8.39 -19.18
CA ARG A 20 0.88 6.98 -19.53
C ARG A 20 1.80 6.31 -18.52
N SER A 21 2.77 7.02 -17.95
CA SER A 21 3.61 6.45 -16.88
C SER A 21 2.81 6.24 -15.59
N MET A 22 1.82 7.09 -15.30
CA MET A 22 0.87 6.86 -14.19
C MET A 22 -0.15 5.75 -14.49
N ALA A 23 -0.41 5.40 -15.76
CA ALA A 23 -1.27 4.27 -16.09
C ALA A 23 -0.64 2.93 -15.63
N SER A 24 0.68 2.78 -15.72
CA SER A 24 1.40 1.64 -15.14
C SER A 24 1.34 1.63 -13.60
N PHE A 25 1.33 2.81 -12.97
CA PHE A 25 1.19 2.95 -11.51
C PHE A 25 -0.24 2.65 -11.02
N ALA A 26 -1.26 3.06 -11.79
CA ALA A 26 -2.66 2.75 -11.52
C ALA A 26 -2.93 1.23 -11.57
N LEU A 27 -2.24 0.50 -12.45
CA LEU A 27 -2.35 -0.96 -12.53
C LEU A 27 -1.85 -1.65 -11.25
N ILE A 28 -0.81 -1.11 -10.59
CA ILE A 28 -0.26 -1.65 -9.34
C ILE A 28 -1.29 -1.53 -8.20
N HIS A 29 -2.00 -0.40 -8.13
CA HIS A 29 -3.08 -0.20 -7.15
C HIS A 29 -4.32 -1.01 -7.47
N ALA A 30 -4.74 -1.07 -8.74
CA ALA A 30 -5.92 -1.82 -9.16
C ALA A 30 -5.72 -3.35 -8.98
N PHE A 31 -4.53 -3.85 -9.27
CA PHE A 31 -4.21 -5.28 -9.10
C PHE A 31 -4.04 -5.68 -7.63
N GLY A 32 -3.57 -4.74 -6.78
CA GLY A 32 -3.45 -4.93 -5.33
C GLY A 32 -4.70 -4.60 -4.52
N GLY A 33 -5.76 -4.09 -5.16
CA GLY A 33 -6.98 -3.62 -4.50
C GLY A 33 -6.71 -2.56 -3.43
N PHE A 34 -5.78 -1.64 -3.69
CA PHE A 34 -5.42 -0.60 -2.71
C PHE A 34 -6.55 0.41 -2.54
N GLU A 35 -7.03 0.56 -1.31
CA GLU A 35 -8.02 1.57 -0.92
C GLU A 35 -7.52 2.35 0.30
N PHE A 36 -7.98 3.60 0.46
CA PHE A 36 -7.63 4.40 1.63
C PHE A 36 -8.68 5.47 1.95
N ASP A 37 -8.78 5.80 3.24
CA ASP A 37 -9.48 6.97 3.76
C ASP A 37 -8.65 7.53 4.93
N MET A 38 -7.82 8.54 4.64
CA MET A 38 -6.92 9.13 5.63
C MET A 38 -7.62 10.02 6.65
N THR A 39 -8.86 10.46 6.39
CA THR A 39 -9.65 11.16 7.42
C THR A 39 -10.08 10.22 8.53
N ARG A 40 -10.20 8.92 8.22
CA ARG A 40 -10.52 7.84 9.15
C ARG A 40 -9.31 7.03 9.60
N GLY A 41 -8.12 7.29 9.05
CA GLY A 41 -6.93 6.46 9.26
C GLY A 41 -7.12 5.02 8.78
N HIS A 42 -7.70 4.84 7.60
CA HIS A 42 -7.99 3.53 7.02
C HIS A 42 -7.17 3.29 5.75
N ILE A 43 -6.58 2.11 5.62
CA ILE A 43 -6.11 1.60 4.33
C ILE A 43 -6.55 0.15 4.12
N GLY A 44 -6.56 -0.30 2.88
CA GLY A 44 -6.96 -1.66 2.54
C GLY A 44 -6.23 -2.23 1.33
N PHE A 45 -6.12 -3.55 1.29
CA PHE A 45 -5.57 -4.31 0.17
C PHE A 45 -6.44 -5.54 -0.13
N ALA A 46 -6.72 -5.76 -1.41
CA ALA A 46 -7.51 -6.89 -1.91
C ALA A 46 -6.91 -7.38 -3.25
N PRO A 47 -5.76 -8.07 -3.23
CA PRO A 47 -5.07 -8.53 -4.43
C PRO A 47 -5.91 -9.57 -5.19
N ILE A 48 -6.04 -9.38 -6.50
CA ILE A 48 -6.94 -10.19 -7.35
C ILE A 48 -6.38 -11.60 -7.60
N GLN A 49 -5.05 -11.74 -7.74
CA GLN A 49 -4.38 -13.02 -7.99
C GLN A 49 -3.10 -13.15 -7.15
N PRO A 50 -3.20 -13.47 -5.85
CA PRO A 50 -2.02 -13.87 -5.07
C PRO A 50 -1.47 -15.20 -5.63
N LYS A 51 -0.15 -15.28 -5.81
CA LYS A 51 0.52 -16.49 -6.30
C LYS A 51 0.97 -17.33 -5.11
N ASP A 52 0.44 -18.54 -4.97
CA ASP A 52 0.78 -19.45 -3.85
C ASP A 52 0.60 -18.81 -2.46
N GLY A 53 -0.39 -17.91 -2.32
CA GLY A 53 -0.60 -17.15 -1.08
C GLY A 53 0.38 -16.00 -0.84
N HIS A 54 1.23 -15.69 -1.82
CA HIS A 54 2.15 -14.56 -1.80
C HIS A 54 1.68 -13.40 -2.66
N PHE A 55 1.87 -12.19 -2.15
CA PHE A 55 1.66 -10.95 -2.89
C PHE A 55 2.53 -9.84 -2.31
N ARG A 56 3.01 -8.93 -3.15
CA ARG A 56 3.78 -7.74 -2.72
C ARG A 56 3.45 -6.57 -3.62
N THR A 57 3.14 -5.43 -3.01
CA THR A 57 2.86 -4.20 -3.74
C THR A 57 3.41 -2.98 -3.03
N PHE A 58 3.61 -1.93 -3.81
CA PHE A 58 3.96 -0.60 -3.32
C PHE A 58 2.70 0.19 -2.98
N TRP A 59 2.77 1.02 -1.94
CA TRP A 59 1.75 2.01 -1.63
C TRP A 59 2.41 3.36 -1.35
N SER A 60 1.70 4.45 -1.65
CA SER A 60 2.15 5.82 -1.37
C SER A 60 0.95 6.69 -1.07
N LEU A 61 1.08 7.49 -0.01
CA LEU A 61 0.13 8.50 0.44
C LEU A 61 0.90 9.81 0.72
N ASP A 62 0.19 10.86 1.12
CA ASP A 62 0.79 12.16 1.46
C ASP A 62 1.76 12.08 2.65
N SER A 63 1.43 11.24 3.63
CA SER A 63 2.12 11.09 4.91
C SER A 63 3.34 10.18 4.84
N GLY A 64 3.45 9.36 3.79
CA GLY A 64 4.55 8.42 3.61
C GLY A 64 4.28 7.38 2.52
N TRP A 65 5.24 6.49 2.34
CA TRP A 65 5.16 5.41 1.35
C TRP A 65 5.87 4.16 1.83
N GLY A 66 5.55 3.04 1.22
CA GLY A 66 6.11 1.77 1.64
C GLY A 66 5.60 0.57 0.86
N LEU A 67 5.58 -0.57 1.55
CA LEU A 67 5.24 -1.86 0.96
C LEU A 67 4.13 -2.54 1.76
N PHE A 68 3.27 -3.25 1.03
CA PHE A 68 2.40 -4.27 1.58
C PHE A 68 2.85 -5.63 1.06
N GLU A 69 2.99 -6.58 1.97
CA GLU A 69 3.41 -7.95 1.70
C GLU A 69 2.43 -8.92 2.34
N MET A 70 2.04 -9.92 1.58
CA MET A 70 1.23 -11.05 2.02
C MET A 70 2.04 -12.33 1.79
N THR A 71 2.03 -13.19 2.80
CA THR A 71 2.54 -14.56 2.74
C THR A 71 1.47 -15.50 3.31
N PRO A 72 1.65 -16.83 3.21
CA PRO A 72 0.78 -17.80 3.88
C PRO A 72 0.63 -17.57 5.39
N ASP A 73 1.66 -17.00 6.05
CA ASP A 73 1.71 -16.87 7.51
C ASP A 73 1.36 -15.47 8.03
N ALA A 74 1.47 -14.44 7.19
CA ALA A 74 1.37 -13.05 7.66
C ALA A 74 0.98 -12.04 6.57
N TYR A 75 0.48 -10.92 7.05
CA TYR A 75 0.40 -9.65 6.31
C TYR A 75 1.36 -8.66 6.96
N THR A 76 2.16 -7.98 6.15
CA THR A 76 3.16 -7.01 6.61
C THR A 76 2.97 -5.70 5.89
N LEU A 77 2.84 -4.62 6.66
CA LEU A 77 2.75 -3.26 6.17
C LEU A 77 3.97 -2.48 6.65
N THR A 78 4.89 -2.19 5.73
CA THR A 78 6.16 -1.51 6.01
C THR A 78 6.08 -0.06 5.57
N VAL A 79 6.47 0.88 6.43
CA VAL A 79 6.68 2.29 6.05
C VAL A 79 8.16 2.48 5.75
N LEU A 80 8.50 2.76 4.49
CA LEU A 80 9.89 2.97 4.08
C LEU A 80 10.35 4.40 4.37
N GLN A 81 9.48 5.39 4.15
CA GLN A 81 9.70 6.79 4.48
C GLN A 81 8.38 7.47 4.90
N GLY A 82 8.51 8.51 5.73
CA GLY A 82 7.36 9.22 6.30
C GLY A 82 6.79 8.52 7.54
N LYS A 83 5.49 8.68 7.77
CA LYS A 83 4.75 8.07 8.88
C LYS A 83 3.35 7.68 8.42
N LEU A 84 2.77 6.68 9.05
CA LEU A 84 1.40 6.26 8.79
C LEU A 84 0.67 6.07 10.11
N THR A 85 -0.49 6.70 10.27
CA THR A 85 -1.34 6.50 11.46
C THR A 85 -2.61 5.80 11.03
N LEU A 86 -2.87 4.61 11.58
CA LEU A 86 -3.99 3.75 11.21
C LEU A 86 -4.91 3.47 12.40
N HIS A 87 -6.20 3.65 12.17
CA HIS A 87 -7.26 3.10 13.01
C HIS A 87 -7.72 1.73 12.48
N SER A 88 -7.63 1.50 11.17
CA SER A 88 -8.03 0.22 10.59
C SER A 88 -7.21 -0.16 9.36
N LEU A 89 -7.09 -1.47 9.15
CA LEU A 89 -6.41 -2.09 8.02
C LEU A 89 -7.29 -3.19 7.43
N ARG A 90 -7.79 -3.00 6.20
CA ARG A 90 -8.45 -4.09 5.47
C ARG A 90 -7.41 -5.02 4.86
N LEU A 91 -7.59 -6.31 5.12
CA LEU A 91 -6.75 -7.39 4.64
C LEU A 91 -7.48 -8.23 3.59
N PRO A 92 -6.74 -8.94 2.72
CA PRO A 92 -7.32 -9.83 1.72
C PRO A 92 -8.25 -10.88 2.32
N GLU A 93 -9.46 -11.02 1.76
CA GLU A 93 -10.51 -11.95 2.25
C GLU A 93 -10.14 -13.44 2.11
N THR A 94 -9.09 -13.76 1.38
CA THR A 94 -8.52 -15.11 1.26
C THR A 94 -7.76 -15.56 2.52
N GLY A 95 -7.72 -14.71 3.55
CA GLY A 95 -7.09 -14.98 4.84
C GLY A 95 -8.04 -15.51 5.90
N ALA A 96 -7.57 -16.49 6.67
CA ALA A 96 -8.09 -16.72 8.01
C ALA A 96 -7.95 -15.45 8.86
N THR A 97 -8.84 -15.29 9.83
CA THR A 97 -8.78 -14.21 10.83
C THR A 97 -7.35 -14.06 11.36
N PRO A 98 -6.79 -12.84 11.40
CA PRO A 98 -5.49 -12.61 12.00
C PRO A 98 -5.47 -13.11 13.45
N SER A 99 -4.46 -13.88 13.82
CA SER A 99 -4.29 -14.42 15.17
C SER A 99 -3.64 -13.41 16.12
N SER A 100 -2.85 -12.48 15.57
CA SER A 100 -2.18 -11.42 16.33
C SER A 100 -1.74 -10.28 15.42
N ALA A 101 -1.55 -9.09 15.99
CA ALA A 101 -0.97 -7.93 15.32
C ALA A 101 0.19 -7.38 16.16
N HIS A 102 1.29 -6.99 15.49
CA HIS A 102 2.48 -6.48 16.14
C HIS A 102 3.03 -5.27 15.39
N LEU A 103 3.35 -4.21 16.12
CA LEU A 103 4.19 -3.12 15.61
C LEU A 103 5.61 -3.38 16.12
N ASP A 104 6.51 -3.75 15.21
CA ASP A 104 7.82 -4.31 15.55
C ASP A 104 7.72 -5.52 16.52
N GLN A 105 8.11 -5.35 17.79
CA GLN A 105 8.07 -6.38 18.83
C GLN A 105 6.90 -6.21 19.81
N GLN A 106 6.11 -5.14 19.66
CA GLN A 106 5.02 -4.82 20.57
C GLN A 106 3.69 -5.34 20.01
N SER A 107 2.97 -6.15 20.78
CA SER A 107 1.62 -6.58 20.42
C SER A 107 0.65 -5.39 20.42
N VAL A 108 -0.25 -5.39 19.46
CA VAL A 108 -1.29 -4.38 19.26
C VAL A 108 -2.65 -5.05 19.39
N ASP A 109 -3.50 -4.49 20.24
CA ASP A 109 -4.87 -4.97 20.39
C ASP A 109 -5.75 -4.54 19.21
N PHE A 110 -6.55 -5.48 18.72
CA PHE A 110 -7.47 -5.24 17.62
C PHE A 110 -8.73 -6.10 17.74
N SER A 111 -9.79 -5.66 17.08
CA SER A 111 -10.94 -6.48 16.72
C SER A 111 -10.94 -6.80 15.23
N TRP A 112 -11.59 -7.90 14.85
CA TRP A 112 -11.69 -8.34 13.47
C TRP A 112 -13.15 -8.46 13.03
N ALA A 113 -13.51 -7.78 11.95
CA ALA A 113 -14.82 -7.89 11.31
C ALA A 113 -14.70 -7.68 9.80
N SER A 114 -15.37 -8.52 9.02
CA SER A 114 -15.54 -8.34 7.56
C SER A 114 -14.24 -8.03 6.80
N GLY A 115 -13.15 -8.78 7.08
CA GLY A 115 -11.86 -8.58 6.41
C GLY A 115 -11.04 -7.41 6.95
N THR A 116 -11.49 -6.73 8.01
CA THR A 116 -10.85 -5.52 8.54
C THR A 116 -10.33 -5.75 9.96
N VAL A 117 -9.08 -5.34 10.17
CA VAL A 117 -8.47 -5.17 11.49
C VAL A 117 -8.81 -3.77 11.98
N ASP A 118 -9.54 -3.66 13.08
CA ASP A 118 -9.82 -2.40 13.76
C ASP A 118 -8.97 -2.32 15.03
N PHE A 119 -8.03 -1.39 15.09
CA PHE A 119 -7.13 -1.26 16.24
C PHE A 119 -7.84 -0.60 17.42
N ALA A 120 -7.64 -1.14 18.63
CA ALA A 120 -8.23 -0.58 19.84
C ALA A 120 -7.75 0.86 20.13
N SER A 121 -6.57 1.22 19.63
CA SER A 121 -6.03 2.57 19.60
C SER A 121 -5.26 2.77 18.29
N PRO A 122 -5.22 3.99 17.73
CA PRO A 122 -4.52 4.23 16.48
C PRO A 122 -3.04 3.83 16.57
N VAL A 123 -2.61 3.05 15.58
CA VAL A 123 -1.24 2.57 15.43
C VAL A 123 -0.47 3.57 14.58
N GLN A 124 0.66 4.04 15.08
CA GLN A 124 1.55 4.91 14.33
C GLN A 124 2.81 4.16 13.89
N ILE A 125 2.95 3.93 12.59
CA ILE A 125 4.07 3.26 11.97
C ILE A 125 5.03 4.32 11.44
N GLN A 126 6.26 4.33 11.94
CA GLN A 126 7.31 5.27 11.54
C GLN A 126 8.15 4.70 10.39
N ALA A 127 8.90 5.55 9.69
CA ALA A 127 9.87 5.12 8.69
C ALA A 127 10.81 4.02 9.23
N GLY A 128 11.01 2.98 8.42
CA GLY A 128 11.80 1.80 8.76
C GLY A 128 11.09 0.79 9.65
N LYS A 129 9.83 1.01 10.03
CA LYS A 129 9.04 0.11 10.88
C LYS A 129 7.97 -0.64 10.10
N ALA A 130 7.50 -1.74 10.67
CA ALA A 130 6.47 -2.57 10.07
C ALA A 130 5.39 -2.98 11.09
N LEU A 131 4.15 -2.95 10.63
CA LEU A 131 3.02 -3.60 11.28
C LEU A 131 2.83 -5.00 10.67
N ILE A 132 2.78 -6.02 11.50
CA ILE A 132 2.68 -7.42 11.10
C ILE A 132 1.43 -8.05 11.71
N CYS A 133 0.49 -8.46 10.86
CA CYS A 133 -0.68 -9.25 11.26
C CYS A 133 -0.44 -10.71 10.91
N ARG A 134 -0.29 -11.59 11.91
CA ARG A 134 -0.11 -13.03 11.70
C ARG A 134 -1.43 -13.69 11.36
N ARG A 135 -1.42 -14.63 10.43
CA ARG A 135 -2.60 -15.42 10.05
C ARG A 135 -2.79 -16.57 11.05
N ALA A 136 -4.04 -16.92 11.36
CA ALA A 136 -4.31 -18.20 12.01
C ALA A 136 -4.01 -19.32 11.01
N GLY A 137 -3.22 -20.32 11.43
CA GLY A 137 -2.89 -21.50 10.63
C GLY A 137 -4.06 -22.46 10.47
#